data_AF-A0A7W7KD90-F1
#
_entry.id   AF-A0A7W7KD90-F1
#
_cell.length_a   1.000
_cell.length_b   1.000
_cell.length_c   1.000
_cell.angle_alpha   90.00
_cell.angle_beta   90.00
_cell.angle_gamma   90.00
#
_symmetry.space_group_name_H-M   'P 1'
#
loop_
_entity.id
_entity.type
_entity.pdbx_description
1 polymer ?
#
loop_
_entity_poly.entity_id
_entity_poly.type
_entity_poly.pdbx_seq_one_letter_code
_entity_poly.pdbx_strand_id
1 'polypeptide(L)'
;MPNYLVAQSELPEERERRRESAGKSAGEAYRATLQQLKPGARIEISSPADADAPRYIPAQLSDYDAIFLKSSPMHGYQEPPEVDRQLAFMRCVFASGVPSSGL
;
A
#
# COMPACT_ATOMS: atom_id res chain seq x y z
N MET A 1 0.09 7.19 19.28
CA MET A 1 0.99 7.54 18.16
C MET A 1 0.23 7.26 16.88
N PRO A 2 0.28 8.13 15.85
CA PRO A 2 -0.46 7.87 14.62
C PRO A 2 -0.03 6.55 13.98
N ASN A 3 -0.99 5.79 13.48
CA ASN A 3 -0.80 4.51 12.82
C ASN A 3 -1.30 4.59 11.37
N TYR A 4 -0.39 4.47 10.42
CA TYR A 4 -0.68 4.62 9.00
C TYR A 4 -0.42 3.32 8.24
N LEU A 5 -1.26 3.05 7.26
CA LEU A 5 -1.04 1.99 6.28
C LEU A 5 -0.65 2.61 4.94
N VAL A 6 0.42 2.12 4.31
CA VAL A 6 0.82 2.47 2.95
C VAL A 6 0.63 1.24 2.08
N ALA A 7 -0.36 1.27 1.19
CA ALA A 7 -0.60 0.20 0.22
C ALA A 7 0.12 0.55 -1.09
N GLN A 8 1.07 -0.27 -1.52
CA GLN A 8 1.76 -0.12 -2.80
C GLN A 8 1.21 -1.11 -3.82
N SER A 9 1.08 -0.69 -5.08
CA SER A 9 0.63 -1.55 -6.18
C SER A 9 1.76 -2.23 -6.95
N GLU A 10 3.02 -1.92 -6.64
CA GLU A 10 4.17 -2.51 -7.32
C GLU A 10 4.27 -4.01 -7.04
N LEU A 11 4.35 -4.81 -8.10
CA LEU A 11 4.58 -6.25 -8.01
C LEU A 11 6.00 -6.55 -7.49
N PRO A 12 6.29 -7.79 -7.02
CA PRO A 12 7.59 -8.14 -6.45
C PRO A 12 8.77 -7.76 -7.34
N GLU A 13 8.71 -8.06 -8.64
CA GLU A 13 9.76 -7.76 -9.62
C GLU A 13 9.93 -6.25 -9.85
N GLU A 14 8.82 -5.50 -9.89
CA GLU A 14 8.85 -4.05 -10.06
C GLU A 14 9.49 -3.36 -8.86
N ARG A 15 9.19 -3.85 -7.65
CA ARG A 15 9.80 -3.36 -6.40
C ARG A 15 11.29 -3.63 -6.38
N GLU A 16 11.73 -4.80 -6.85
CA GLU A 16 13.15 -5.14 -6.92
C GLU A 16 13.87 -4.25 -7.93
N ARG A 17 13.35 -4.13 -9.16
CA ARG A 17 13.89 -3.21 -10.17
C ARG A 17 13.98 -1.77 -9.66
N ARG A 18 13.00 -1.33 -8.86
CA ARG A 18 13.01 0.00 -8.25
C ARG A 18 14.05 0.11 -7.14
N ARG A 19 14.26 -0.93 -6.32
CA ARG A 19 15.36 -0.97 -5.35
C ARG A 19 16.72 -0.92 -6.03
N GLU A 20 16.91 -1.66 -7.11
CA GLU A 20 18.16 -1.64 -7.88
C GLU A 20 18.48 -0.25 -8.45
N SER A 21 17.45 0.46 -8.94
CA SER A 21 17.63 1.77 -9.59
C SER A 21 17.62 2.97 -8.63
N ALA A 22 16.81 2.93 -7.57
CA ALA A 22 16.55 4.06 -6.68
C ALA A 22 16.85 3.77 -5.19
N GLY A 23 17.32 2.56 -4.86
CA GLY A 23 17.65 2.13 -3.51
C GLY A 23 16.46 1.78 -2.61
N LYS A 24 15.22 2.03 -3.04
CA LYS A 24 13.98 1.83 -2.28
C LYS A 24 12.78 1.55 -3.20
N SER A 25 11.80 0.78 -2.74
CA SER A 25 10.48 0.69 -3.38
C SER A 25 9.70 2.02 -3.24
N ALA A 26 8.58 2.17 -3.96
CA ALA A 26 7.72 3.34 -3.81
C ALA A 26 7.12 3.43 -2.40
N GLY A 27 6.68 2.31 -1.82
CA GLY A 27 6.18 2.26 -0.45
C GLY A 27 7.24 2.62 0.58
N GLU A 28 8.48 2.15 0.39
CA GLU A 28 9.60 2.48 1.29
C GLU A 28 9.99 3.96 1.24
N ALA A 29 10.01 4.55 0.04
CA ALA A 29 10.23 5.97 -0.15
C ALA A 29 9.13 6.79 0.54
N TYR A 30 7.86 6.40 0.35
CA TYR A 30 6.72 7.09 0.96
C TYR A 30 6.71 6.99 2.48
N ARG A 31 7.02 5.82 3.04
CA ARG A 31 7.22 5.64 4.48
C ARG A 31 8.29 6.59 5.02
N ALA A 32 9.43 6.71 4.34
CA ALA A 32 10.49 7.61 4.77
C ALA A 32 10.01 9.07 4.80
N THR A 33 9.23 9.50 3.81
CA THR A 33 8.61 10.84 3.79
C THR A 33 7.63 11.02 4.96
N LEU A 34 6.73 10.05 5.20
CA LEU A 34 5.78 10.13 6.33
C LEU A 34 6.49 10.20 7.68
N GLN A 35 7.60 9.47 7.86
CA GLN A 35 8.40 9.51 9.08
C GLN A 35 9.08 10.88 9.30
N GLN A 36 9.48 11.56 8.23
CA GLN A 36 10.02 12.92 8.30
C GLN A 36 8.93 13.94 8.68
N LEU A 37 7.73 13.80 8.11
CA LEU A 37 6.61 14.69 8.39
C LEU A 37 6.02 14.49 9.79
N LYS A 38 5.94 13.23 10.24
CA LYS A 38 5.43 12.86 11.56
C LYS A 38 6.38 11.87 12.25
N PRO A 39 7.45 12.37 12.89
CA PRO A 39 8.31 11.55 13.71
C PRO A 39 7.50 10.79 14.77
N GLY A 40 7.74 9.49 14.89
CA GLY A 40 7.02 8.61 15.81
C GLY A 40 5.67 8.08 15.30
N ALA A 41 5.29 8.32 14.05
CA ALA A 41 4.20 7.56 13.44
C ALA A 41 4.61 6.09 13.23
N ARG A 42 3.72 5.15 13.57
CA ARG A 42 3.82 3.76 13.14
C ARG A 42 3.34 3.69 11.70
N ILE A 43 4.15 3.15 10.81
CA ILE A 43 3.82 3.08 9.38
C ILE A 43 4.08 1.65 8.91
N GLU A 44 3.02 1.02 8.43
CA GLU A 44 3.05 -0.32 7.84
C GLU A 44 2.95 -0.21 6.33
N ILE A 45 3.66 -1.08 5.61
CA ILE A 45 3.58 -1.18 4.16
C ILE A 45 2.87 -2.48 3.82
N SER A 46 1.91 -2.41 2.92
CA SER A 46 1.17 -3.56 2.40
C SER A 46 1.26 -3.62 0.88
N SER A 47 1.36 -4.83 0.34
CA SER A 47 1.38 -5.10 -1.10
C SER A 47 0.18 -5.98 -1.46
N PRO A 48 -1.06 -5.46 -1.42
CA PRO A 48 -2.27 -6.28 -1.51
C PRO A 48 -2.43 -7.05 -2.82
N ALA A 49 -1.73 -6.67 -3.90
CA ALA A 49 -1.69 -7.41 -5.15
C ALA A 49 -0.90 -8.74 -5.06
N ASP A 50 0.03 -8.86 -4.10
CA ASP A 50 0.87 -10.05 -3.93
C ASP A 50 0.02 -11.26 -3.46
N ALA A 51 0.41 -12.48 -3.88
CA ALA A 51 -0.33 -13.69 -3.55
C ALA A 51 -0.26 -14.08 -2.06
N ASP A 52 0.84 -13.73 -1.40
CA ASP A 52 1.14 -14.00 0.01
C ASP A 52 0.79 -12.83 0.94
N ALA A 53 0.25 -11.74 0.39
CA ALA A 53 -0.15 -10.59 1.20
C ALA A 53 -1.31 -10.93 2.15
N PRO A 54 -1.32 -10.35 3.36
CA PRO A 54 -2.43 -10.51 4.28
C PRO A 54 -3.72 -9.97 3.65
N ARG A 55 -4.80 -10.76 3.76
CA ARG A 55 -6.13 -10.30 3.41
C ARG A 55 -6.68 -9.47 4.56
N TYR A 56 -7.09 -8.25 4.24
CA TYR A 56 -7.71 -7.36 5.22
C TYR A 56 -9.23 -7.53 5.21
N ILE A 57 -9.83 -7.41 6.38
CA ILE A 57 -11.25 -7.09 6.54
C ILE A 57 -11.40 -5.62 6.97
N PRO A 58 -12.56 -4.98 6.71
CA PRO A 58 -12.77 -3.57 7.06
C PRO A 58 -12.47 -3.23 8.53
N ALA A 59 -12.83 -4.13 9.45
CA ALA A 59 -12.59 -3.95 10.89
C ALA A 59 -11.10 -3.93 11.28
N GLN A 60 -10.23 -4.59 10.51
CA GLN A 60 -8.78 -4.48 10.73
C GLN A 60 -8.24 -3.17 10.20
N LEU A 61 -8.83 -2.67 9.11
CA LEU A 61 -8.40 -1.41 8.50
C LEU A 61 -8.83 -0.20 9.32
N SER A 62 -9.91 -0.30 10.11
CA SER A 62 -10.37 0.77 11.01
C SER A 62 -9.41 1.07 12.16
N ASP A 63 -8.40 0.23 12.40
CA ASP A 63 -7.37 0.47 13.42
C ASP A 63 -6.25 1.42 12.93
N TYR A 64 -6.27 1.82 11.65
CA TYR A 64 -5.36 2.82 11.11
C TYR A 64 -6.02 4.21 11.12
N ASP A 65 -5.23 5.23 11.41
CA ASP A 65 -5.67 6.63 11.36
C ASP A 65 -5.79 7.14 9.91
N ALA A 66 -5.00 6.57 8.99
CA ALA A 66 -5.04 6.91 7.57
C ALA A 66 -4.44 5.79 6.70
N ILE A 67 -4.95 5.69 5.47
CA ILE A 67 -4.48 4.73 4.45
C ILE A 67 -3.99 5.49 3.22
N PHE A 68 -2.74 5.28 2.84
CA PHE A 68 -2.12 5.90 1.67
C PHE A 68 -1.98 4.88 0.55
N LEU A 69 -2.60 5.16 -0.59
CA LEU A 69 -2.57 4.30 -1.77
C LEU A 69 -1.51 4.83 -2.73
N LYS A 70 -0.48 4.04 -2.98
CA LYS A 70 0.60 4.34 -3.91
C LYS A 70 0.40 3.54 -5.18
N SER A 71 -0.10 4.22 -6.22
CA SER A 71 -0.10 3.68 -7.56
C SER A 71 1.31 3.77 -8.17
N SER A 72 1.79 2.64 -8.66
CA SER A 72 2.78 2.58 -9.73
C SER A 72 2.05 2.55 -11.07
N PRO A 73 2.71 2.96 -12.17
CA PRO A 73 2.16 2.73 -13.50
C PRO A 73 2.15 1.22 -13.75
N MET A 74 1.04 0.58 -13.38
CA MET A 74 0.78 -0.82 -13.71
C MET A 74 0.78 -0.92 -15.24
N HIS A 75 1.87 -1.42 -15.81
CA HIS A 75 1.89 -1.86 -17.19
C HIS A 75 1.15 -3.20 -17.27
N GLY A 76 -0.18 -3.18 -17.15
CA GLY A 76 -0.89 -4.46 -17.11
C GLY A 76 -2.38 -4.36 -16.88
N TYR A 77 -3.13 -4.06 -17.94
CA TYR A 77 -4.53 -4.51 -18.06
C TYR A 77 -4.65 -6.06 -18.19
N GLN A 78 -3.58 -6.82 -17.91
CA GLN A 78 -3.42 -8.23 -18.29
C GLN A 78 -3.20 -9.21 -17.12
N GLU A 79 -3.35 -8.79 -15.87
CA GLU A 79 -3.08 -9.65 -14.69
C GLU A 79 -4.33 -9.78 -13.78
N PRO A 80 -5.24 -10.73 -14.06
CA PRO A 80 -6.51 -10.86 -13.35
C PRO A 80 -6.38 -11.09 -11.84
N PRO A 81 -5.53 -12.02 -11.34
CA PRO A 81 -5.53 -12.31 -9.90
C PRO A 81 -4.95 -11.17 -9.06
N GLU A 82 -3.95 -10.46 -9.56
CA GLU A 82 -3.34 -9.29 -8.93
C GLU A 82 -4.35 -8.14 -8.86
N VAL A 83 -5.05 -7.88 -9.98
CA VAL A 83 -6.10 -6.87 -10.06
C VAL A 83 -7.27 -7.21 -9.13
N ASP A 84 -7.71 -8.47 -9.09
CA ASP A 84 -8.79 -8.91 -8.21
C ASP A 84 -8.44 -8.76 -6.73
N ARG A 85 -7.21 -9.12 -6.35
CA ARG A 85 -6.72 -8.92 -4.97
C ARG A 85 -6.65 -7.43 -4.61
N GLN A 86 -6.17 -6.59 -5.52
CA GLN A 86 -6.14 -5.14 -5.33
C GLN A 86 -7.55 -4.55 -5.19
N LEU A 87 -8.50 -4.98 -6.03
CA LEU A 87 -9.90 -4.55 -5.94
C LEU A 87 -10.57 -5.01 -4.64
N ALA A 88 -10.30 -6.24 -4.19
CA ALA A 88 -10.80 -6.73 -2.92
C ALA A 88 -10.29 -5.90 -1.74
N PHE A 89 -9.00 -5.55 -1.75
CA PHE A 89 -8.42 -4.64 -0.76
C PHE A 89 -9.07 -3.25 -0.81
N MET A 90 -9.21 -2.65 -2.00
CA MET A 90 -9.83 -1.32 -2.18
C MET A 90 -11.28 -1.28 -1.68
N ARG A 91 -12.04 -2.36 -1.90
CA ARG A 91 -13.39 -2.50 -1.33
C ARG A 91 -13.38 -2.51 0.20
N CYS A 92 -12.39 -3.17 0.81
CA CYS A 92 -12.24 -3.19 2.26
C CYS A 92 -11.84 -1.82 2.83
N VAL A 93 -10.93 -1.10 2.16
CA VAL A 93 -10.56 0.28 2.51
C VAL A 93 -11.77 1.20 2.47
N PHE A 94 -12.56 1.13 1.39
CA PHE A 94 -13.78 1.93 1.29
C PHE A 94 -14.77 1.61 2.41
N ALA A 95 -14.97 0.32 2.70
CA ALA A 95 -15.90 -0.13 3.74
C ALA A 95 -15.41 0.16 5.18
N SER A 96 -14.12 0.41 5.42
CA SER A 96 -13.62 0.72 6.76
C SER A 96 -13.94 2.14 7.22
N GLY A 97 -14.24 3.04 6.28
CA GLY A 97 -14.51 4.46 6.56
C GLY A 97 -13.26 5.26 6.97
N VAL A 98 -12.08 4.65 6.92
CA VAL A 98 -10.82 5.34 7.27
C VAL A 98 -10.44 6.33 6.17
N PRO A 99 -9.95 7.54 6.52
CA PRO A 99 -9.44 8.49 5.55
C PRO A 99 -8.38 7.84 4.65
N SER A 100 -8.65 7.81 3.34
CA SER A 100 -7.74 7.25 2.35
C SER A 100 -7.39 8.26 1.26
N SER A 101 -6.12 8.34 0.85
CA SER A 101 -5.66 9.20 -0.25
C SER A 101 -4.82 8.41 -1.24
N GLY A 102 -5.03 8.63 -2.54
CA GLY A 102 -4.26 8.01 -3.63
C GLY A 102 -3.46 9.04 -4.45
N LEU A 103 -2.26 8.64 -4.88
CA LEU A 103 -1.39 9.37 -5.81
C LEU A 103 -0.68 8.39 -6.76
#